data_AF-A0A7X7IBF6-F1
#
_entry.id   AF-A0A7X7IBF6-F1
#
_cell.length_a   1.000
_cell.length_b   1.000
_cell.length_c   1.000
_cell.angle_alpha   90.00
_cell.angle_beta   90.00
_cell.angle_gamma   90.00
#
_symmetry.space_group_name_H-M   'P 1'
#
loop_
_entity.id
_entity.type
_entity.pdbx_description
1 polymer ?
#
loop_
_entity_poly.entity_id
_entity_poly.type
_entity_poly.pdbx_seq_one_letter_code
_entity_poly.pdbx_strand_id
1 'polypeptide(L)' 'CEGRQVERDGVAYTIVGSADKVERIWWKSDGVLYWVSNTLFHLLSQEELLKVAESMIYIPD' A
#
# COMPACT_ATOMS: atom_id res chain seq x y z
N CYS A 1 7.33 -8.99 11.46
CA CYS A 1 6.30 -9.54 10.55
C CYS A 1 6.56 -8.98 9.16
N GLU A 2 6.69 -9.82 8.14
CA GLU A 2 7.17 -9.45 6.78
C GLU A 2 6.08 -8.84 5.87
N GLY A 3 4.94 -8.43 6.44
CA GLY A 3 3.78 -7.94 5.68
C GLY A 3 3.06 -9.05 4.91
N ARG A 4 1.82 -8.79 4.49
CA ARG A 4 1.03 -9.70 3.67
C ARG A 4 1.01 -9.19 2.23
N GLN A 5 1.38 -10.04 1.27
CA GLN A 5 1.38 -9.68 -0.13
C GLN A 5 0.02 -9.92 -0.79
N VAL A 6 -0.35 -9.02 -1.70
CA VAL A 6 -1.56 -9.08 -2.53
C VAL A 6 -1.22 -8.59 -3.93
N GLU A 7 -1.66 -9.33 -4.94
CA GLU A 7 -1.53 -8.94 -6.34
C GLU A 7 -2.83 -8.31 -6.86
N ARG A 8 -2.70 -7.16 -7.53
CA ARG A 8 -3.80 -6.40 -8.16
C ARG A 8 -3.29 -5.80 -9.45
N ASP A 9 -3.95 -6.11 -10.56
CA ASP A 9 -3.61 -5.60 -11.90
C ASP A 9 -2.12 -5.73 -12.26
N GLY A 10 -1.49 -6.84 -11.86
CA GLY A 10 -0.06 -7.11 -12.11
C GLY A 10 0.92 -6.37 -11.18
N VAL A 11 0.43 -5.61 -10.20
CA VAL A 11 1.23 -4.95 -9.17
C VAL A 11 1.18 -5.74 -7.87
N ALA A 12 2.36 -6.07 -7.33
CA ALA A 12 2.51 -6.75 -6.05
C ALA A 12 2.59 -5.73 -4.90
N TYR A 13 1.52 -5.62 -4.14
CA TYR A 13 1.44 -4.77 -2.95
C TYR A 13 1.78 -5.56 -1.70
N THR A 14 2.54 -4.95 -0.78
CA THR A 14 2.81 -5.49 0.54
C THR A 14 2.11 -4.64 1.60
N ILE A 15 1.21 -5.28 2.33
CA ILE A 15 0.41 -4.69 3.39
C ILE A 15 1.13 -4.92 4.72
N VAL A 16 1.45 -3.84 5.44
CA VAL A 16 2.13 -3.87 6.74
C VAL A 16 1.17 -3.40 7.82
N GLY A 17 1.08 -4.18 8.90
CA GLY A 17 0.19 -3.95 10.03
C GLY A 17 -0.57 -5.22 10.42
N SER A 18 -1.51 -5.08 11.36
CA SER A 18 -2.48 -6.14 11.67
C SER A 18 -3.72 -6.02 10.78
N ALA A 19 -4.58 -7.04 10.76
CA ALA A 19 -5.83 -7.00 10.01
C ALA A 19 -6.74 -5.82 10.40
N ASP A 20 -6.73 -5.47 11.70
CA ASP A 20 -7.54 -4.39 12.26
C ASP A 20 -6.85 -3.02 12.20
N LYS A 21 -5.53 -3.01 11.96
CA LYS A 21 -4.72 -1.79 11.93
C LYS A 21 -3.63 -1.91 10.88
N VAL A 22 -3.99 -1.54 9.65
CA VAL A 22 -3.02 -1.38 8.58
C VAL A 22 -2.29 -0.06 8.75
N GLU A 23 -0.97 -0.15 8.77
CA GLU A 23 -0.09 0.99 8.97
C GLU A 23 0.34 1.57 7.62
N ARG A 24 0.76 0.70 6.69
CA ARG A 24 1.33 1.10 5.39
C ARG A 24 1.13 0.02 4.34
N ILE A 25 0.93 0.44 3.11
CA ILE A 25 1.01 -0.41 1.91
C ILE A 25 2.15 0.12 1.05
N TRP A 26 3.01 -0.78 0.57
CA TRP A 26 4.12 -0.43 -0.31
C TRP A 26 4.21 -1.37 -1.50
N TRP A 27 4.76 -0.89 -2.60
CA TRP A 27 5.01 -1.66 -3.82
C TRP A 27 6.25 -1.11 -4.53
N LYS A 28 6.79 -1.90 -5.46
CA LYS A 28 7.89 -1.47 -6.31
C LYS A 28 7.40 -1.36 -7.75
N SER A 29 7.74 -0.26 -8.41
CA SER A 29 7.57 -0.08 -9.86
C SER A 29 8.82 0.57 -10.40
N ASP A 30 9.35 0.05 -11.51
CA ASP A 30 10.50 0.64 -12.23
C ASP A 30 11.72 0.95 -11.35
N GLY A 31 11.99 0.09 -10.36
CA GLY A 31 13.10 0.24 -9.43
C GLY A 31 12.85 1.21 -8.27
N VAL A 32 11.71 1.91 -8.25
CA VAL A 32 11.29 2.84 -7.20
C VAL A 32 10.38 2.14 -6.19
N LEU A 33 10.55 2.46 -4.90
CA LEU A 33 9.70 1.99 -3.82
C LEU A 33 8.65 3.07 -3.50
N TYR A 34 7.38 2.75 -3.75
CA TYR A 34 6.24 3.59 -3.42
C TYR A 34 5.56 3.09 -2.15
N TRP A 35 4.99 4.01 -1.38
CA TRP A 35 4.16 3.63 -0.24
C TRP A 35 3.09 4.68 0.09
N VAL A 36 2.00 4.18 0.67
CA VAL A 36 0.95 4.99 1.30
C VAL A 36 0.76 4.49 2.72
N SER A 37 0.55 5.40 3.67
CA SER A 37 0.40 5.05 5.09
C SER A 37 -0.73 5.80 5.74
N ASN A 38 -1.39 5.13 6.67
CA ASN A 38 -2.25 5.80 7.62
C ASN A 38 -1.42 6.70 8.55
N THR A 39 -2.07 7.73 9.08
CA THR A 39 -1.46 8.60 10.10
C THR A 39 -1.98 8.23 11.48
N LEU A 40 -1.41 8.81 12.54
CA LEU A 40 -1.83 8.55 13.93
C LEU A 40 -3.30 8.92 14.20
N PHE A 41 -3.90 9.79 13.39
CA PHE A 41 -5.24 10.35 13.63
C PHE A 41 -6.30 9.92 12.61
N HIS A 42 -5.90 9.34 11.47
CA HIS A 42 -6.81 8.90 10.42
C HIS A 42 -6.40 7.50 9.97
N LEU A 43 -7.30 6.54 10.21
CA LEU A 43 -7.13 5.14 9.85
C LEU A 43 -8.12 4.78 8.76
N LEU A 44 -7.64 4.66 7.53
CA LEU A 44 -8.34 3.92 6.49
C LEU A 44 -8.23 2.43 6.81
N SER A 45 -9.31 1.70 6.54
CA SER A 45 -9.26 0.24 6.52
C SER A 45 -8.23 -0.25 5.51
N GLN A 46 -7.86 -1.53 5.61
CA GLN A 46 -6.97 -2.16 4.64
C GLN A 46 -7.44 -1.97 3.20
N GLU A 47 -8.74 -2.17 2.95
CA GLU A 47 -9.31 -2.08 1.60
C GLU A 47 -9.27 -0.64 1.08
N GLU A 48 -9.60 0.34 1.91
CA GLU A 48 -9.54 1.75 1.54
C GLU A 48 -8.10 2.20 1.27
N LEU A 49 -7.13 1.84 2.14
CA LEU A 49 -5.73 2.19 1.92
C LEU A 49 -5.16 1.50 0.67
N LEU A 50 -5.62 0.28 0.36
CA LEU A 50 -5.23 -0.42 -0.86
C LEU A 50 -5.80 0.30 -2.10
N LYS A 51 -7.06 0.74 -2.07
CA LYS A 51 -7.64 1.55 -3.16
C LYS A 51 -6.88 2.86 -3.35
N VAL A 52 -6.41 3.49 -2.27
CA VAL A 52 -5.54 4.67 -2.39
C VAL A 52 -4.23 4.30 -3.10
N ALA A 53 -3.58 3.20 -2.70
CA ALA A 53 -2.37 2.72 -3.37
C ALA A 53 -2.61 2.44 -4.87
N GLU A 54 -3.69 1.76 -5.22
CA GLU A 54 -4.10 1.45 -6.60
C GLU A 54 -4.40 2.71 -7.42
N SER A 55 -4.87 3.79 -6.78
CA SER A 55 -5.18 5.06 -7.45
C SER A 55 -3.96 5.92 -7.76
N MET A 56 -2.77 5.56 -7.25
CA MET A 56 -1.56 6.34 -7.46
C MET A 56 -1.09 6.21 -8.92
N ILE A 57 -1.02 7.34 -9.61
CA ILE A 57 -0.51 7.41 -10.97
C ILE A 57 1.02 7.44 -10.91
N TYR A 58 1.66 6.55 -11.66
CA TYR A 58 3.10 6.64 -11.91
C TYR A 58 3.40 7.92 -12.71
N ILE A 59 4.24 8.81 -12.16
CA ILE A 59 4.73 9.99 -12.87
C ILE A 59 6.18 9.69 -13.27
N PRO A 60 6.48 9.52 -14.58
CA PRO A 60 7.84 9.35 -15.06
C PRO A 60 8.64 10.65 -14.90
N ASP A 61 9.96 10.52 -14.71
CA ASP A 61 10.93 11.63 -14.65
C ASP A 61 11.06 12.40 -15.98
#